data_AF-A0A402CUT8-F1
#
_entry.id   AF-A0A402CUT8-F1
#
_cell.length_a   1.000
_cell.length_b   1.000
_cell.length_c   1.000
_cell.angle_alpha   90.00
_cell.angle_beta   90.00
_cell.angle_gamma   90.00
#
_symmetry.space_group_name_H-M   'P 1'
#
loop_
_entity.id
_entity.type
_entity.pdbx_description
1 polymer ?
#
loop_
_entity_poly.entity_id
_entity_poly.type
_entity_poly.pdbx_seq_one_letter_code
_entity_poly.pdbx_strand_id
1 'polypeptide(L)'
;MTNDTNTPSSDAIAPRVQTLYQNHHEAIYRRTDRLFAGLLLFEWVAGIVTALVVSPRAWDGASSYVHPHLLAAIFLGAVIVSLPVALALYFPGKAVTRHAIAVAQMLMSALLIHLTGGRIETHFHVFGSLAFVAFYRDWRVLMTATAVTAAEHLLGGIFWPRSIYGIVVSDPWRWVEHAGWVVFEDVFLVMSCVHGVREMRQIAERQSDLEAAHAEVERGVVELEARVQERTKDLAEANLYLRREVTHRRTIEEGLRDSEVRYRQICASVPGMVFQVLSFPDGQMKFIFVSDGCRDIYGVDAAYLRAHPSWIADTVHEDDRADFERTLRLSTENAKPWRWQGRLQIPNGGVVWIRGGAHPEQLADGSIFWDGVLIDITDLLDNEPQTPAHAGGDAMPEGIARAA
;
A
#
# COMPACT_ATOMS: atom_id res chain seq x y z
N MET A 1 -16.14 15.35 5.95
CA MET A 1 -15.67 15.95 4.69
C MET A 1 -15.60 14.84 3.66
N THR A 2 -16.41 14.98 2.61
CA THR A 2 -16.34 14.38 1.27
C THR A 2 -15.96 12.90 1.17
N ASN A 3 -16.98 12.04 1.24
CA ASN A 3 -16.93 10.67 0.75
C ASN A 3 -17.26 10.70 -0.75
N ASP A 4 -16.31 11.18 -1.57
CA ASP A 4 -16.43 11.18 -3.02
C ASP A 4 -16.14 9.76 -3.52
N THR A 5 -17.19 8.94 -3.53
CA THR A 5 -17.22 7.67 -4.27
C THR A 5 -17.12 8.00 -5.75
N ASN A 6 -15.89 8.03 -6.25
CA ASN A 6 -15.60 8.15 -7.67
C ASN A 6 -15.84 6.79 -8.35
N THR A 7 -17.09 6.32 -8.25
CA THR A 7 -17.62 5.31 -9.17
C THR A 7 -17.36 5.82 -10.59
N PRO A 8 -16.79 4.99 -11.49
CA PRO A 8 -16.67 5.39 -12.89
C PRO A 8 -18.04 5.87 -13.35
N SER A 9 -18.09 7.07 -13.91
CA SER A 9 -19.35 7.67 -14.33
C SER A 9 -20.09 6.68 -15.22
N SER A 10 -21.40 6.54 -14.99
CA SER A 10 -22.30 5.72 -15.81
C SER A 10 -22.10 5.95 -17.32
N ASP A 11 -21.58 7.12 -17.69
CA ASP A 11 -21.27 7.54 -19.05
C ASP A 11 -20.06 6.82 -19.69
N ALA A 12 -19.11 6.27 -18.91
CA ALA A 12 -17.94 5.56 -19.43
C ALA A 12 -18.18 4.04 -19.60
N ILE A 13 -19.11 3.47 -18.83
CA ILE A 13 -19.44 2.04 -18.85
C ILE A 13 -20.23 1.69 -20.13
N ALA A 14 -21.20 2.51 -20.51
CA ALA A 14 -22.03 2.24 -21.69
C ALA A 14 -21.23 2.16 -23.03
N PRO A 15 -20.25 3.05 -23.30
CA PRO A 15 -19.37 2.93 -24.48
C PRO A 15 -18.47 1.69 -24.44
N ARG A 16 -17.96 1.30 -23.26
CA ARG A 16 -17.09 0.13 -23.11
C ARG A 16 -17.84 -1.17 -23.36
N VAL A 17 -19.01 -1.33 -22.74
CA VAL A 17 -19.92 -2.46 -22.98
C VAL A 17 -20.27 -2.57 -24.47
N GLN A 18 -20.60 -1.46 -25.12
CA GLN A 18 -20.90 -1.45 -26.54
C GLN A 18 -19.70 -1.91 -27.39
N THR A 19 -18.50 -1.46 -27.06
CA THR A 19 -17.27 -1.87 -27.76
C THR A 19 -16.99 -3.36 -27.59
N LEU A 20 -17.08 -3.87 -26.36
CA LEU A 20 -16.90 -5.30 -26.05
C LEU A 20 -17.92 -6.16 -26.79
N TYR A 21 -19.18 -5.72 -26.79
CA TYR A 21 -20.27 -6.37 -27.51
C TYR A 21 -20.00 -6.41 -29.03
N GLN A 22 -19.65 -5.27 -29.64
CA GLN A 22 -19.36 -5.20 -31.08
C GLN A 22 -18.18 -6.10 -31.47
N ASN A 23 -17.12 -6.13 -30.66
CA ASN A 23 -15.96 -6.99 -30.89
C ASN A 23 -16.33 -8.48 -30.86
N HIS A 24 -17.11 -8.92 -29.86
CA HIS A 24 -17.58 -10.31 -29.78
C HIS A 24 -18.45 -10.68 -30.98
N HIS A 25 -19.35 -9.78 -31.36
CA HIS A 25 -20.27 -9.98 -32.45
C HIS A 25 -19.56 -10.06 -33.81
N GLU A 26 -18.60 -9.16 -34.07
CA GLU A 26 -17.77 -9.20 -35.28
C GLU A 26 -16.87 -10.45 -35.33
N ALA A 27 -16.32 -10.87 -34.18
CA ALA A 27 -15.52 -12.08 -34.10
C ALA A 27 -16.33 -13.33 -34.48
N ILE A 28 -17.58 -13.43 -34.02
CA ILE A 28 -18.49 -14.53 -34.41
C ILE A 28 -18.72 -14.51 -35.90
N TYR A 29 -19.09 -13.37 -36.48
CA TYR A 29 -19.37 -13.28 -37.92
C TYR A 29 -18.16 -13.71 -38.76
N ARG A 30 -16.97 -13.18 -38.47
CA ARG A 30 -15.75 -13.52 -39.23
C ARG A 30 -15.36 -14.99 -39.07
N ARG A 31 -15.53 -15.57 -37.87
CA ARG A 31 -15.24 -16.99 -37.62
C ARG A 31 -16.23 -17.87 -38.39
N THR A 32 -17.51 -17.53 -38.34
CA THR A 32 -18.58 -18.27 -39.01
C THR A 32 -18.44 -18.19 -40.53
N ASP A 33 -18.09 -17.02 -41.08
CA ASP A 33 -17.80 -16.87 -42.52
C ASP A 33 -16.70 -17.82 -42.99
N ARG A 34 -15.60 -17.92 -42.23
CA ARG A 34 -14.48 -18.82 -42.56
C ARG A 34 -14.86 -20.30 -42.45
N LEU A 35 -15.66 -20.64 -41.44
CA LEU A 35 -16.21 -21.99 -41.29
C LEU A 35 -17.05 -22.36 -42.52
N PHE A 36 -17.95 -21.47 -42.94
CA PHE A 36 -18.79 -21.70 -44.11
C PHE A 36 -18.01 -21.74 -45.42
N ALA A 37 -16.93 -20.95 -45.56
CA ALA A 37 -16.07 -21.05 -46.73
C ALA A 37 -15.46 -22.46 -46.87
N GLY A 38 -14.98 -23.04 -45.75
CA GLY A 38 -14.50 -24.42 -45.72
C GLY A 38 -15.61 -25.44 -45.97
N LEU A 39 -16.77 -25.25 -45.32
CA LEU A 39 -17.92 -26.14 -45.45
C LEU A 39 -18.46 -26.18 -46.89
N LEU A 40 -18.66 -25.03 -47.53
CA LEU A 40 -19.14 -24.95 -48.92
C LEU A 40 -18.18 -25.62 -49.91
N LEU A 41 -16.88 -25.45 -49.73
CA LEU A 41 -15.88 -26.15 -50.55
C LEU A 41 -15.94 -27.67 -50.35
N PHE A 42 -16.11 -28.11 -49.10
CA PHE A 42 -16.28 -29.52 -48.78
C PHE A 42 -17.58 -30.09 -49.40
N GLU A 43 -18.71 -29.40 -49.22
CA GLU A 43 -20.00 -29.77 -49.79
C GLU A 43 -19.97 -29.82 -51.32
N TRP A 44 -19.25 -28.91 -51.96
CA TRP A 44 -19.06 -28.94 -53.41
C TRP A 44 -18.35 -30.22 -53.87
N VAL A 45 -17.24 -30.58 -53.22
CA VAL A 45 -16.53 -31.83 -53.49
C VAL A 45 -17.42 -33.05 -53.21
N ALA A 46 -18.14 -33.04 -52.08
CA ALA A 46 -19.09 -34.10 -51.74
C ALA A 46 -20.23 -34.22 -52.76
N GLY A 47 -20.70 -33.10 -53.32
CA GLY A 47 -21.67 -33.04 -54.41
C GLY A 47 -21.15 -33.70 -55.69
N ILE A 48 -19.90 -33.44 -56.07
CA ILE A 48 -19.25 -34.12 -57.21
C ILE A 48 -19.17 -35.63 -56.97
N VAL A 49 -18.77 -36.06 -55.78
CA VAL A 49 -18.73 -37.49 -55.41
C VAL A 49 -20.14 -38.10 -55.44
N THR A 50 -21.14 -37.39 -54.94
CA THR A 50 -22.55 -37.82 -54.96
C THR A 50 -23.06 -37.97 -56.39
N ALA A 51 -22.70 -37.06 -57.28
CA ALA A 51 -23.04 -37.13 -58.70
C ALA A 51 -22.43 -38.37 -59.39
N LEU A 52 -21.23 -38.80 -58.98
CA LEU A 52 -20.57 -40.00 -59.51
C LEU A 52 -21.18 -41.31 -58.98
N VAL A 53 -21.49 -41.35 -57.68
CA VAL A 53 -21.81 -42.61 -56.98
C VAL A 53 -23.32 -42.85 -56.85
N VAL A 54 -24.09 -41.79 -56.58
CA VAL A 54 -25.52 -41.90 -56.21
C VAL A 54 -26.41 -41.58 -57.40
N SER A 55 -26.10 -40.50 -58.11
CA SER A 55 -26.98 -39.95 -59.16
C SER A 55 -27.37 -40.96 -60.26
N PRO A 56 -26.46 -41.80 -60.81
CA PRO A 56 -26.84 -42.77 -61.84
C PRO A 56 -27.90 -43.77 -61.38
N ARG A 57 -27.86 -44.18 -60.12
CA ARG A 57 -28.84 -45.11 -59.53
C ARG A 57 -30.14 -44.40 -59.15
N ALA A 58 -30.05 -43.15 -58.74
CA ALA A 58 -31.20 -42.34 -58.36
C ALA A 58 -32.07 -41.96 -59.56
N TRP A 59 -31.45 -41.74 -60.74
CA TRP A 59 -32.16 -41.24 -61.92
C TRP A 59 -32.42 -42.30 -63.00
N ASP A 60 -31.48 -43.21 -63.30
CA ASP A 60 -31.50 -43.99 -64.56
C ASP A 60 -31.35 -45.52 -64.40
N GLY A 61 -31.28 -46.07 -63.19
CA GLY A 61 -31.50 -47.50 -62.93
C GLY A 61 -30.48 -48.53 -63.45
N ALA A 62 -29.67 -48.29 -64.51
CA ALA A 62 -28.68 -49.29 -64.98
C ALA A 62 -27.55 -48.84 -65.96
N SER A 63 -27.55 -47.65 -66.57
CA SER A 63 -26.53 -47.29 -67.60
C SER A 63 -25.57 -46.17 -67.17
N SER A 64 -24.27 -46.32 -67.46
CA SER A 64 -23.20 -45.38 -67.09
C SER A 64 -22.68 -44.61 -68.30
N TYR A 65 -23.10 -43.35 -68.43
CA TYR A 65 -22.48 -42.32 -69.28
C TYR A 65 -22.15 -41.09 -68.40
N VAL A 66 -21.38 -40.13 -68.93
CA VAL A 66 -21.17 -38.84 -68.24
C VAL A 66 -22.53 -38.18 -68.06
N HIS A 67 -23.07 -38.30 -66.85
CA HIS A 67 -24.43 -37.88 -66.57
C HIS A 67 -24.50 -36.33 -66.55
N PRO A 68 -25.54 -35.69 -67.11
CA PRO A 68 -25.77 -34.26 -66.93
C PRO A 68 -25.63 -33.77 -65.49
N HIS A 69 -25.95 -34.63 -64.51
CA HIS A 69 -25.78 -34.38 -63.07
C HIS A 69 -24.33 -34.18 -62.64
N LEU A 70 -23.34 -34.84 -63.27
CA LEU A 70 -21.92 -34.61 -62.99
C LEU A 70 -21.49 -33.21 -63.46
N LEU A 71 -21.94 -32.79 -64.65
CA LEU A 71 -21.67 -31.45 -65.15
C LEU A 71 -22.35 -30.38 -64.29
N ALA A 72 -23.57 -30.63 -63.83
CA ALA A 72 -24.25 -29.78 -62.86
C ALA A 72 -23.45 -29.67 -61.55
N ALA A 73 -23.02 -30.81 -60.97
CA ALA A 73 -22.23 -30.79 -59.73
C ALA A 73 -20.92 -30.01 -59.86
N ILE A 74 -20.22 -30.12 -60.99
CA ILE A 74 -18.97 -29.38 -61.23
C ILE A 74 -19.27 -27.89 -61.46
N PHE A 75 -20.03 -27.56 -62.50
CA PHE A 75 -20.15 -26.17 -62.96
C PHE A 75 -21.17 -25.37 -62.15
N LEU A 76 -22.36 -25.91 -61.89
CA LEU A 76 -23.35 -25.21 -61.06
C LEU A 76 -22.87 -25.13 -59.61
N GLY A 77 -22.23 -26.18 -59.09
CA GLY A 77 -21.58 -26.16 -57.78
C GLY A 77 -20.50 -25.07 -57.67
N ALA A 78 -19.62 -24.95 -58.68
CA ALA A 78 -18.61 -23.90 -58.72
C ALA A 78 -19.22 -22.49 -58.71
N VAL A 79 -20.31 -22.28 -59.47
CA VAL A 79 -21.03 -21.00 -59.51
C VAL A 79 -21.62 -20.65 -58.14
N ILE A 80 -22.29 -21.62 -57.50
CA ILE A 80 -22.90 -21.44 -56.17
C ILE A 80 -21.84 -21.08 -55.12
N VAL A 81 -20.68 -21.73 -55.14
CA VAL A 81 -19.67 -21.64 -54.08
C VAL A 81 -18.66 -20.50 -54.29
N SER A 82 -18.36 -20.12 -55.53
CA SER A 82 -17.31 -19.14 -55.83
C SER A 82 -17.51 -17.77 -55.18
N LEU A 83 -18.70 -17.17 -55.33
CA LEU A 83 -19.02 -15.85 -54.76
C LEU A 83 -19.00 -15.82 -53.22
N PRO A 84 -19.73 -16.68 -52.49
CA PRO A 84 -19.72 -16.65 -51.02
C PRO A 84 -18.34 -16.96 -50.44
N VAL A 85 -17.56 -17.87 -51.05
CA VAL A 85 -16.19 -18.15 -50.62
C VAL A 85 -15.29 -16.93 -50.82
N ALA A 86 -15.37 -16.25 -51.98
CA ALA A 86 -14.63 -15.03 -52.21
C ALA A 86 -15.01 -13.94 -51.19
N LEU A 87 -16.31 -13.74 -50.94
CA LEU A 87 -16.78 -12.77 -49.95
C LEU A 87 -16.32 -13.12 -48.53
N ALA A 88 -16.29 -14.40 -48.16
CA ALA A 88 -15.80 -14.86 -46.86
C ALA A 88 -14.30 -14.61 -46.66
N LEU A 89 -13.50 -14.69 -47.73
CA LEU A 89 -12.06 -14.45 -47.69
C LEU A 89 -11.72 -12.94 -47.70
N TYR A 90 -12.39 -12.16 -48.56
CA TYR A 90 -12.04 -10.76 -48.78
C TYR A 90 -12.87 -9.76 -47.96
N PHE A 91 -14.10 -10.11 -47.60
CA PHE A 91 -15.03 -9.24 -46.87
C PHE A 91 -15.68 -9.94 -45.66
N PRO A 92 -14.89 -10.57 -44.76
CA PRO A 92 -15.45 -11.27 -43.60
C PRO A 92 -16.13 -10.29 -42.63
N GLY A 93 -17.20 -10.73 -41.99
CA GLY A 93 -18.00 -9.97 -41.03
C GLY A 93 -19.10 -9.11 -41.64
N LYS A 94 -19.12 -8.94 -42.97
CA LYS A 94 -20.10 -8.07 -43.65
C LYS A 94 -21.45 -8.78 -43.81
N ALA A 95 -22.52 -7.99 -43.81
CA ALA A 95 -23.88 -8.51 -43.99
C ALA A 95 -24.05 -9.21 -45.34
N VAL A 96 -23.51 -8.61 -46.41
CA VAL A 96 -23.55 -9.21 -47.75
C VAL A 96 -22.93 -10.61 -47.78
N THR A 97 -21.83 -10.82 -47.05
CA THR A 97 -21.12 -12.11 -46.99
C THR A 97 -21.98 -13.21 -46.37
N ARG A 98 -22.54 -12.96 -45.17
CA ARG A 98 -23.38 -13.95 -44.48
C ARG A 98 -24.70 -14.23 -45.22
N HIS A 99 -25.32 -13.22 -45.84
CA HIS A 99 -26.49 -13.45 -46.68
C HIS A 99 -26.14 -14.24 -47.95
N ALA A 100 -25.02 -13.95 -48.61
CA ALA A 100 -24.55 -14.72 -49.76
C ALA A 100 -24.27 -16.19 -49.39
N ILE A 101 -23.67 -16.43 -48.22
CA ILE A 101 -23.43 -17.78 -47.67
C ILE A 101 -24.76 -18.51 -47.42
N ALA A 102 -25.75 -17.84 -46.81
CA ALA A 102 -27.06 -18.43 -46.56
C ALA A 102 -27.78 -18.82 -47.85
N VAL A 103 -27.76 -17.95 -48.87
CA VAL A 103 -28.28 -18.29 -50.21
C VAL A 103 -27.54 -19.49 -50.78
N ALA A 104 -26.21 -19.49 -50.74
CA ALA A 104 -25.41 -20.58 -51.30
C ALA A 104 -25.61 -21.92 -50.58
N GLN A 105 -25.79 -21.92 -49.26
CA GLN A 105 -26.12 -23.13 -48.48
C GLN A 105 -27.47 -23.73 -48.90
N MET A 106 -28.48 -22.90 -49.14
CA MET A 106 -29.77 -23.39 -49.62
C MET A 106 -29.67 -23.88 -51.07
N LEU A 107 -28.96 -23.18 -51.94
CA LEU A 107 -28.73 -23.65 -53.32
C LEU A 107 -27.85 -24.91 -53.37
N MET A 108 -26.95 -25.10 -52.42
CA MET A 108 -26.17 -26.32 -52.30
C MET A 108 -27.05 -27.49 -51.87
N SER A 109 -27.97 -27.25 -50.91
CA SER A 109 -29.02 -28.21 -50.53
C SER A 109 -29.89 -28.59 -51.73
N ALA A 110 -30.35 -27.61 -52.50
CA ALA A 110 -31.11 -27.79 -53.74
C ALA A 110 -30.41 -28.72 -54.72
N LEU A 111 -29.12 -28.46 -54.96
CA LEU A 111 -28.31 -29.25 -55.87
C LEU A 111 -28.12 -30.67 -55.33
N LEU A 112 -27.86 -30.88 -54.04
CA LEU A 112 -27.75 -32.24 -53.47
C LEU A 112 -29.07 -33.01 -53.58
N ILE A 113 -30.21 -32.38 -53.31
CA ILE A 113 -31.54 -32.98 -53.47
C ILE A 113 -31.74 -33.39 -54.93
N HIS A 114 -31.43 -32.52 -55.88
CA HIS A 114 -31.49 -32.84 -57.30
C HIS A 114 -30.56 -34.00 -57.68
N LEU A 115 -29.30 -33.98 -57.27
CA LEU A 115 -28.31 -35.03 -57.58
C LEU A 115 -28.73 -36.40 -57.05
N THR A 116 -29.50 -36.43 -55.96
CA THR A 116 -30.01 -37.66 -55.34
C THR A 116 -31.42 -38.06 -55.81
N GLY A 117 -32.00 -37.33 -56.77
CA GLY A 117 -33.29 -37.66 -57.37
C GLY A 117 -34.50 -37.25 -56.53
N GLY A 118 -34.39 -36.17 -55.76
CA GLY A 118 -35.48 -35.67 -54.92
C GLY A 118 -35.76 -36.53 -53.69
N ARG A 119 -34.75 -37.26 -53.20
CA ARG A 119 -34.87 -38.10 -52.00
C ARG A 119 -35.19 -37.27 -50.76
N ILE A 120 -36.17 -37.72 -49.99
CA ILE A 120 -36.58 -37.05 -48.75
C ILE A 120 -35.46 -37.03 -47.71
N GLU A 121 -34.58 -38.04 -47.68
CA GLU A 121 -33.46 -38.10 -46.73
C GLU A 121 -32.44 -36.98 -47.00
N THR A 122 -32.25 -36.57 -48.26
CA THR A 122 -31.34 -35.49 -48.60
C THR A 122 -31.90 -34.12 -48.15
N HIS A 123 -33.21 -34.01 -47.93
CA HIS A 123 -33.82 -32.77 -47.42
C HIS A 123 -33.39 -32.46 -45.98
N PHE A 124 -32.91 -33.45 -45.20
CA PHE A 124 -32.31 -33.19 -43.89
C PHE A 124 -31.11 -32.24 -43.96
N HIS A 125 -30.46 -32.11 -45.12
CA HIS A 125 -29.43 -31.12 -45.34
C HIS A 125 -29.96 -29.68 -45.16
N VAL A 126 -31.19 -29.39 -45.59
CA VAL A 126 -31.80 -28.05 -45.43
C VAL A 126 -31.90 -27.67 -43.95
N PHE A 127 -32.47 -28.57 -43.13
CA PHE A 127 -32.61 -28.38 -41.68
C PHE A 127 -31.22 -28.25 -41.01
N GLY A 128 -30.28 -29.13 -41.36
CA GLY A 128 -28.90 -29.04 -40.88
C GLY A 128 -28.21 -27.71 -41.24
N SER A 129 -28.38 -27.24 -42.47
CA SER A 129 -27.85 -25.96 -42.93
C SER A 129 -28.51 -24.76 -42.23
N LEU A 130 -29.82 -24.79 -41.97
CA LEU A 130 -30.50 -23.75 -41.18
C LEU A 130 -29.94 -23.68 -39.75
N ALA A 131 -29.75 -24.85 -39.11
CA ALA A 131 -29.12 -24.93 -37.80
C ALA A 131 -27.68 -24.38 -37.80
N PHE A 132 -26.89 -24.63 -38.86
CA PHE A 132 -25.55 -24.04 -39.00
C PHE A 132 -25.60 -22.54 -39.28
N VAL A 133 -26.53 -22.06 -40.10
CA VAL A 133 -26.70 -20.62 -40.37
C VAL A 133 -27.07 -19.88 -39.09
N ALA A 134 -27.79 -20.51 -38.16
CA ALA A 134 -28.07 -19.95 -36.84
C ALA A 134 -26.80 -19.66 -36.00
N PHE A 135 -25.62 -20.23 -36.35
CA PHE A 135 -24.36 -19.88 -35.70
C PHE A 135 -23.91 -18.44 -35.93
N TYR A 136 -24.47 -17.76 -36.93
CA TYR A 136 -24.30 -16.31 -37.04
C TYR A 136 -24.95 -15.58 -35.86
N ARG A 137 -25.96 -16.16 -35.20
CA ARG A 137 -26.80 -15.47 -34.20
C ARG A 137 -27.51 -14.22 -34.76
N ASP A 138 -27.69 -14.17 -36.08
CA ASP A 138 -28.41 -13.12 -36.81
C ASP A 138 -29.65 -13.72 -37.46
N TRP A 139 -30.82 -13.54 -36.82
CA TRP A 139 -32.08 -14.12 -37.29
C TRP A 139 -32.47 -13.67 -38.71
N ARG A 140 -31.94 -12.53 -39.19
CA ARG A 140 -32.23 -12.03 -40.54
C ARG A 140 -31.61 -12.92 -41.62
N VAL A 141 -30.51 -13.59 -41.28
CA VAL A 141 -29.83 -14.53 -42.19
C VAL A 141 -30.67 -15.81 -42.33
N LEU A 142 -31.30 -16.27 -41.25
CA LEU A 142 -32.28 -17.37 -41.31
C LEU A 142 -33.42 -17.02 -42.27
N MET A 143 -34.03 -15.84 -42.14
CA MET A 143 -35.10 -15.41 -43.06
C MET A 143 -34.69 -15.42 -44.54
N THR A 144 -33.41 -15.16 -44.84
CA THR A 144 -32.88 -15.25 -46.20
C THR A 144 -32.84 -16.70 -46.66
N ALA A 145 -32.32 -17.62 -45.83
CA ALA A 145 -32.28 -19.04 -46.12
C ALA A 145 -33.70 -19.63 -46.29
N THR A 146 -34.62 -19.28 -45.39
CA THR A 146 -36.04 -19.67 -45.45
C THR A 146 -36.70 -19.22 -46.74
N ALA A 147 -36.47 -17.96 -47.15
CA ALA A 147 -37.05 -17.41 -48.36
C ALA A 147 -36.54 -18.13 -49.62
N VAL A 148 -35.23 -18.44 -49.69
CA VAL A 148 -34.66 -19.22 -50.81
C VAL A 148 -35.24 -20.63 -50.85
N THR A 149 -35.32 -21.30 -49.70
CA THR A 149 -35.89 -22.66 -49.59
C THR A 149 -37.35 -22.69 -50.04
N ALA A 150 -38.16 -21.75 -49.55
CA ALA A 150 -39.56 -21.65 -49.93
C ALA A 150 -39.74 -21.38 -51.42
N ALA A 151 -38.94 -20.47 -51.99
CA ALA A 151 -38.95 -20.18 -53.42
C ALA A 151 -38.57 -21.40 -54.26
N GLU A 152 -37.55 -22.15 -53.83
CA GLU A 152 -37.12 -23.37 -54.50
C GLU A 152 -38.20 -24.46 -54.47
N HIS A 153 -38.82 -24.71 -53.31
CA HIS A 153 -39.85 -25.74 -53.18
C HIS A 153 -41.14 -25.37 -53.92
N LEU A 154 -41.48 -24.07 -53.98
CA LEU A 154 -42.61 -23.57 -54.76
C LEU A 154 -42.31 -23.66 -56.27
N LEU A 155 -41.27 -23.00 -56.75
CA LEU A 155 -40.97 -22.90 -58.19
C LEU A 155 -40.49 -24.25 -58.74
N GLY A 156 -39.55 -24.89 -58.04
CA GLY A 156 -39.06 -26.22 -58.38
C GLY A 156 -40.15 -27.27 -58.29
N GLY A 157 -41.08 -27.15 -57.35
CA GLY A 157 -42.26 -28.00 -57.28
C GLY A 157 -43.19 -27.87 -58.49
N ILE A 158 -43.38 -26.65 -59.01
CA ILE A 158 -44.22 -26.39 -60.19
C ILE A 158 -43.56 -26.87 -61.47
N PHE A 159 -42.27 -26.55 -61.67
CA PHE A 159 -41.59 -26.76 -62.96
C PHE A 159 -40.80 -28.08 -63.04
N TRP A 160 -40.25 -28.56 -61.91
CA TRP A 160 -39.39 -29.75 -61.84
C TRP A 160 -39.70 -30.62 -60.61
N PRO A 161 -40.94 -31.09 -60.43
CA PRO A 161 -41.36 -31.83 -59.23
C PRO A 161 -40.52 -33.07 -58.97
N ARG A 162 -39.98 -33.72 -60.01
CA ARG A 162 -39.09 -34.89 -59.87
C ARG A 162 -37.75 -34.54 -59.23
N SER A 163 -37.25 -33.32 -59.48
CA SER A 163 -36.00 -32.84 -58.90
C SER A 163 -36.12 -32.59 -57.40
N ILE A 164 -37.24 -31.99 -56.97
CA ILE A 164 -37.45 -31.58 -55.59
C ILE A 164 -38.07 -32.72 -54.79
N TYR A 165 -39.19 -33.27 -55.25
CA TYR A 165 -40.01 -34.23 -54.49
C TYR A 165 -39.82 -35.70 -54.89
N GLY A 166 -38.99 -35.98 -55.90
CA GLY A 166 -38.75 -37.34 -56.40
C GLY A 166 -39.96 -37.95 -57.15
N ILE A 167 -41.00 -37.16 -57.43
CA ILE A 167 -42.24 -37.58 -58.09
C ILE A 167 -42.53 -36.75 -59.33
N VAL A 168 -43.24 -37.32 -60.31
CA VAL A 168 -43.48 -36.67 -61.61
C VAL A 168 -44.62 -35.66 -61.56
N VAL A 169 -45.59 -35.86 -60.66
CA VAL A 169 -46.72 -34.95 -60.43
C VAL A 169 -46.81 -34.73 -58.93
N SER A 170 -46.82 -33.47 -58.50
CA SER A 170 -46.96 -33.10 -57.09
C SER A 170 -48.26 -32.34 -56.86
N ASP A 171 -48.92 -32.59 -55.73
CA ASP A 171 -50.04 -31.79 -55.29
C ASP A 171 -49.63 -30.33 -55.05
N PRO A 172 -50.45 -29.33 -55.46
CA PRO A 172 -50.12 -27.91 -55.31
C PRO A 172 -49.85 -27.44 -53.87
N TRP A 173 -50.29 -28.21 -52.86
CA TRP A 173 -50.11 -27.89 -51.44
C TRP A 173 -48.83 -28.46 -50.84
N ARG A 174 -48.10 -29.32 -51.55
CA ARG A 174 -46.93 -30.02 -50.99
C ARG A 174 -45.80 -29.08 -50.56
N TRP A 175 -45.61 -27.96 -51.27
CA TRP A 175 -44.63 -26.95 -50.88
C TRP A 175 -45.01 -26.25 -49.57
N VAL A 176 -46.31 -26.11 -49.27
CA VAL A 176 -46.82 -25.52 -48.02
C VAL A 176 -46.48 -26.42 -46.83
N GLU A 177 -46.59 -27.73 -47.01
CA GLU A 177 -46.18 -28.70 -45.98
C GLU A 177 -44.68 -28.58 -45.66
N HIS A 178 -43.83 -28.53 -46.68
CA HIS A 178 -42.37 -28.39 -46.48
C HIS A 178 -42.03 -27.04 -45.85
N ALA A 179 -42.64 -25.95 -46.32
CA ALA A 179 -42.48 -24.63 -45.72
C ALA A 179 -42.97 -24.59 -44.25
N GLY A 180 -44.03 -25.32 -43.91
CA GLY A 180 -44.53 -25.45 -42.55
C GLY A 180 -43.50 -26.05 -41.59
N TRP A 181 -42.80 -27.11 -42.00
CA TRP A 181 -41.73 -27.72 -41.20
C TRP A 181 -40.52 -26.80 -41.04
N VAL A 182 -40.13 -26.06 -42.07
CA VAL A 182 -39.05 -25.07 -42.00
C VAL A 182 -39.43 -23.93 -41.05
N VAL A 183 -40.65 -23.38 -41.17
CA VAL A 183 -41.15 -22.33 -40.26
C VAL A 183 -41.17 -22.83 -38.81
N PHE A 184 -41.59 -24.08 -38.58
CA PHE A 184 -41.58 -24.66 -37.24
C PHE A 184 -40.17 -24.71 -36.64
N GLU A 185 -39.16 -25.18 -37.39
CA GLU A 185 -37.77 -25.17 -36.93
C GLU A 185 -37.24 -23.74 -36.70
N ASP A 186 -37.50 -22.85 -37.66
CA ASP A 186 -37.02 -21.46 -37.63
C ASP A 186 -37.50 -20.71 -36.39
N VAL A 187 -38.69 -21.00 -35.87
CA VAL A 187 -39.16 -20.41 -34.60
C VAL A 187 -38.15 -20.65 -33.48
N PHE A 188 -37.67 -21.89 -33.33
CA PHE A 188 -36.69 -22.24 -32.29
C PHE A 188 -35.30 -21.65 -32.59
N LEU A 189 -34.88 -21.65 -33.85
CA LEU A 189 -33.58 -21.09 -34.26
C LEU A 189 -33.54 -19.56 -34.08
N VAL A 190 -34.64 -18.86 -34.39
CA VAL A 190 -34.78 -17.42 -34.16
C VAL A 190 -34.77 -17.11 -32.67
N MET A 191 -35.50 -17.88 -31.85
CA MET A 191 -35.45 -17.75 -30.39
C MET A 191 -34.02 -17.94 -29.86
N SER A 192 -33.30 -18.95 -30.37
CA SER A 192 -31.90 -19.22 -30.01
C SER A 192 -30.97 -18.06 -30.41
N CYS A 193 -31.12 -17.51 -31.63
CA CYS A 193 -30.37 -16.33 -32.06
C CYS A 193 -30.60 -15.13 -31.14
N VAL A 194 -31.87 -14.82 -30.85
CA VAL A 194 -32.24 -13.69 -29.98
C VAL A 194 -31.71 -13.89 -28.56
N HIS A 195 -31.80 -15.11 -28.04
CA HIS A 195 -31.27 -15.45 -26.72
C HIS A 195 -29.74 -15.29 -26.69
N GLY A 196 -29.02 -15.84 -27.68
CA GLY A 196 -27.57 -15.72 -27.77
C GLY A 196 -27.10 -14.28 -27.88
N VAL A 197 -27.84 -13.41 -28.57
CA VAL A 197 -27.53 -11.96 -28.61
C VAL A 197 -27.67 -11.30 -27.24
N ARG A 198 -28.71 -11.66 -26.47
CA ARG A 198 -28.91 -11.16 -25.10
C ARG A 198 -27.80 -11.64 -24.17
N GLU A 199 -27.42 -12.91 -24.24
CA GLU A 199 -26.30 -13.46 -23.44
C GLU A 199 -24.98 -12.76 -23.75
N MET A 200 -24.66 -12.52 -25.04
CA MET A 200 -23.45 -11.80 -25.42
C MET A 200 -23.39 -10.39 -24.82
N ARG A 201 -24.54 -9.72 -24.76
CA ARG A 201 -24.63 -8.40 -24.12
C ARG A 201 -24.39 -8.49 -22.61
N GLN A 202 -24.99 -9.47 -21.93
CA GLN A 202 -24.77 -9.68 -20.49
C GLN A 202 -23.31 -10.03 -20.16
N ILE A 203 -22.64 -10.81 -21.02
CA ILE A 203 -21.21 -11.11 -20.88
C ILE A 203 -20.38 -9.83 -21.02
N ALA A 204 -20.68 -8.99 -22.01
CA ALA A 204 -20.00 -7.70 -22.20
C ALA A 204 -20.19 -6.75 -21.00
N GLU A 205 -21.40 -6.73 -20.42
CA GLU A 205 -21.71 -5.97 -19.20
C GLU A 205 -20.86 -6.47 -18.01
N ARG A 206 -20.92 -7.77 -17.70
CA ARG A 206 -20.13 -8.37 -16.61
C ARG A 206 -18.63 -8.16 -16.78
N GLN A 207 -18.12 -8.23 -18.02
CA GLN A 207 -16.71 -8.01 -18.29
C GLN A 207 -16.31 -6.55 -18.05
N SER A 208 -17.15 -5.58 -18.44
CA SER A 208 -16.91 -4.17 -18.13
C SER A 208 -16.91 -3.90 -16.63
N ASP A 209 -17.82 -4.52 -15.87
CA ASP A 209 -17.89 -4.38 -14.42
C ASP A 209 -16.63 -4.96 -13.74
N LEU A 210 -16.16 -6.12 -14.20
CA LEU A 210 -14.91 -6.73 -13.73
C LEU A 210 -13.68 -5.86 -14.04
N GLU A 211 -13.59 -5.30 -15.25
CA GLU A 211 -12.51 -4.37 -15.62
C GLU A 211 -12.52 -3.13 -14.73
N ALA A 212 -13.69 -2.57 -14.43
CA ALA A 212 -13.84 -1.42 -13.54
C ALA A 212 -13.43 -1.74 -12.08
N ALA A 213 -13.89 -2.88 -11.55
CA ALA A 213 -13.53 -3.32 -10.20
C ALA A 213 -12.03 -3.61 -10.07
N HIS A 214 -11.42 -4.23 -11.09
CA HIS A 214 -9.97 -4.47 -11.12
C HIS A 214 -9.19 -3.15 -11.08
N ALA A 215 -9.58 -2.17 -11.88
CA ALA A 215 -8.94 -0.85 -11.90
C ALA A 215 -9.13 -0.07 -10.59
N GLU A 216 -10.20 -0.33 -9.82
CA GLU A 216 -10.37 0.22 -8.48
C GLU A 216 -9.43 -0.43 -7.47
N VAL A 217 -9.33 -1.77 -7.49
CA VAL A 217 -8.41 -2.52 -6.63
C VAL A 217 -6.95 -2.11 -6.90
N GLU A 218 -6.54 -2.02 -8.17
CA GLU A 218 -5.18 -1.59 -8.52
C GLU A 218 -4.86 -0.18 -8.00
N ARG A 219 -5.81 0.77 -8.13
CA ARG A 219 -5.64 2.12 -7.57
C ARG A 219 -5.51 2.09 -6.05
N GLY A 220 -6.33 1.29 -5.38
CA GLY A 220 -6.28 1.12 -3.92
C GLY A 220 -4.96 0.53 -3.44
N VAL A 221 -4.39 -0.44 -4.18
CA VAL A 221 -3.07 -1.02 -3.89
C VAL A 221 -1.98 0.04 -3.98
N VAL A 222 -1.94 0.82 -5.07
CA VAL A 222 -0.94 1.89 -5.25
C VAL A 222 -1.02 2.95 -4.15
N GLU A 223 -2.24 3.38 -3.78
CA GLU A 223 -2.43 4.35 -2.70
C GLU A 223 -2.02 3.80 -1.33
N LEU A 224 -2.31 2.52 -1.06
CA LEU A 224 -1.92 1.86 0.18
C LEU A 224 -0.41 1.69 0.27
N GLU A 225 0.25 1.28 -0.81
CA GLU A 225 1.70 1.16 -0.87
C GLU A 225 2.38 2.52 -0.61
N ALA A 226 1.88 3.60 -1.21
CA ALA A 226 2.38 4.95 -0.96
C ALA A 226 2.23 5.36 0.53
N ARG A 227 1.05 5.12 1.12
CA ARG A 227 0.82 5.40 2.56
C ARG A 227 1.70 4.55 3.46
N VAL A 228 1.89 3.28 3.14
CA VAL A 228 2.76 2.38 3.92
C VAL A 228 4.22 2.86 3.84
N GLN A 229 4.69 3.26 2.66
CA GLN A 229 6.05 3.81 2.50
C GLN A 229 6.23 5.11 3.30
N GLU A 230 5.29 6.04 3.22
CA GLU A 230 5.32 7.30 3.98
C GLU A 230 5.36 7.03 5.49
N ARG A 231 4.43 6.22 6.00
CA ARG A 231 4.38 5.86 7.43
C ARG A 231 5.62 5.11 7.91
N THR A 232 6.20 4.27 7.06
CA THR A 232 7.44 3.56 7.38
C THR A 232 8.62 4.53 7.48
N LYS A 233 8.67 5.54 6.60
CA LYS A 233 9.67 6.61 6.64
C LYS A 233 9.53 7.47 7.90
N ASP A 234 8.33 7.96 8.19
CA ASP A 234 8.05 8.75 9.39
C ASP A 234 8.42 7.97 10.66
N LEU A 235 8.07 6.67 10.71
CA LEU A 235 8.40 5.81 11.84
C LEU A 235 9.91 5.61 11.98
N ALA A 236 10.64 5.44 10.87
CA ALA A 236 12.10 5.33 10.89
C ALA A 236 12.75 6.63 11.39
N GLU A 237 12.29 7.79 10.94
CA GLU A 237 12.76 9.10 11.39
C GLU A 237 12.48 9.31 12.89
N ALA A 238 11.25 9.02 13.34
CA ALA A 238 10.89 9.09 14.75
C ALA A 238 11.72 8.13 15.62
N ASN A 239 12.01 6.91 15.14
CA ASN A 239 12.84 5.95 15.85
C ASN A 239 14.28 6.44 15.99
N LEU A 240 14.85 7.01 14.93
CA LEU A 240 16.19 7.62 14.95
C LEU A 240 16.25 8.81 15.92
N TYR A 241 15.24 9.66 15.91
CA TYR A 241 15.13 10.78 16.84
C TYR A 241 15.08 10.30 18.29
N LEU A 242 14.19 9.35 18.60
CA LEU A 242 14.07 8.80 19.96
C LEU A 242 15.35 8.11 20.43
N ARG A 243 16.04 7.37 19.56
CA ARG A 243 17.34 6.76 19.91
C ARG A 243 18.40 7.82 20.23
N ARG A 244 18.43 8.93 19.49
CA ARG A 244 19.33 10.06 19.77
C ARG A 244 18.99 10.71 21.11
N GLU A 245 17.72 10.97 21.36
CA GLU A 245 17.25 11.56 22.62
C GLU A 245 17.58 10.68 23.84
N VAL A 246 17.35 9.37 23.75
CA VAL A 246 17.71 8.40 24.81
C VAL A 246 19.22 8.38 25.06
N THR A 247 20.03 8.39 24.00
CA THR A 247 21.49 8.43 24.12
C THR A 247 21.95 9.73 24.76
N HIS A 248 21.40 10.87 24.32
CA HIS A 248 21.72 12.18 24.86
C HIS A 248 21.40 12.30 26.35
N ARG A 249 20.21 11.85 26.76
CA ARG A 249 19.82 11.82 28.18
C ARG A 249 20.76 10.96 29.01
N ARG A 250 21.11 9.76 28.53
CA ARG A 250 22.09 8.91 29.21
C ARG A 250 23.44 9.59 29.41
N THR A 251 23.96 10.25 28.37
CA THR A 251 25.24 10.97 28.47
C THR A 251 25.17 12.12 29.49
N ILE A 252 24.07 12.86 29.55
CA ILE A 252 23.86 13.92 30.55
C ILE A 252 23.77 13.32 31.97
N GLU A 253 22.99 12.25 32.15
CA GLU A 253 22.84 11.57 33.43
C GLU A 253 24.16 10.98 33.94
N GLU A 254 24.94 10.35 33.06
CA GLU A 254 26.27 9.84 33.36
C GLU A 254 27.24 10.97 33.72
N GLY A 255 27.27 12.06 32.94
CA GLY A 255 28.12 13.22 33.23
C GLY A 255 27.75 13.92 34.54
N LEU A 256 26.45 14.01 34.86
CA LEU A 256 25.96 14.53 36.13
C LEU A 256 26.41 13.64 37.30
N ARG A 257 26.26 12.33 37.15
CA ARG A 257 26.67 11.35 38.16
C ARG A 257 28.18 11.40 38.41
N ASP A 258 28.99 11.48 37.35
CA ASP A 258 30.45 11.59 37.46
C ASP A 258 30.88 12.90 38.15
N SER A 259 30.20 14.01 37.84
CA SER A 259 30.42 15.30 38.51
C SER A 259 30.05 15.25 39.99
N GLU A 260 28.91 14.63 40.33
CA GLU A 260 28.47 14.48 41.73
C GLU A 260 29.46 13.64 42.54
N VAL A 261 29.91 12.50 42.00
CA VAL A 261 30.92 11.65 42.64
C VAL A 261 32.23 12.41 42.82
N ARG A 262 32.69 13.12 41.80
CA ARG A 262 33.93 13.92 41.87
C ARG A 262 33.83 15.05 42.89
N TYR A 263 32.71 15.77 42.94
CA TYR A 263 32.47 16.82 43.92
C TYR A 263 32.54 16.26 45.34
N ARG A 264 31.83 15.16 45.62
CA ARG A 264 31.87 14.47 46.92
C ARG A 264 33.30 14.04 47.29
N GLN A 265 34.06 13.48 46.35
CA GLN A 265 35.45 13.07 46.58
C GLN A 265 36.37 14.25 46.89
N ILE A 266 36.24 15.37 46.15
CA ILE A 266 37.03 16.59 46.41
C ILE A 266 36.72 17.11 47.81
N CYS A 267 35.44 17.28 48.16
CA CYS A 267 35.04 17.72 49.49
C CYS A 267 35.53 16.78 50.60
N ALA A 268 35.53 15.46 50.37
CA ALA A 268 36.04 14.48 51.33
C ALA A 268 37.57 14.48 51.49
N SER A 269 38.30 15.02 50.51
CA SER A 269 39.77 15.11 50.55
C SER A 269 40.31 16.39 51.20
N VAL A 270 39.44 17.38 51.46
CA VAL A 270 39.82 18.61 52.16
C VAL A 270 40.00 18.29 53.64
N PRO A 271 41.18 18.55 54.24
CA PRO A 271 41.37 18.38 55.67
C PRO A 271 40.52 19.40 56.43
N GLY A 272 39.44 18.93 57.06
CA GLY A 272 38.48 19.74 57.80
C GLY A 272 37.05 19.67 57.25
N MET A 273 36.20 20.60 57.70
CA MET A 273 34.79 20.68 57.29
C MET A 273 34.61 21.74 56.20
N VAL A 274 34.27 21.30 54.98
CA VAL A 274 33.71 22.17 53.95
C VAL A 274 32.22 22.37 54.21
N PHE A 275 31.77 23.62 54.15
CA PHE A 275 30.37 23.94 54.38
C PHE A 275 29.88 25.01 53.42
N GLN A 276 28.57 24.98 53.19
CA GLN A 276 27.82 26.07 52.60
C GLN A 276 26.62 26.34 53.52
N VAL A 277 26.48 27.56 53.99
CA VAL A 277 25.40 27.95 54.91
C VAL A 277 24.76 29.24 54.45
N LEU A 278 23.44 29.30 54.57
CA LEU A 278 22.65 30.49 54.33
C LEU A 278 22.22 31.07 55.68
N SER A 279 22.56 32.33 55.92
CA SER A 279 22.15 33.07 57.11
C SER A 279 21.07 34.08 56.75
N PHE A 280 19.90 33.99 57.37
CA PHE A 280 18.74 34.83 57.09
C PHE A 280 18.71 36.09 57.97
N PRO A 281 18.03 37.17 57.53
CA PRO A 281 17.92 38.42 58.30
C PRO A 281 17.26 38.28 59.68
N ASP A 282 16.46 37.22 59.87
CA ASP A 282 15.79 36.91 61.14
C ASP A 282 16.69 36.17 62.14
N GLY A 283 17.96 35.93 61.77
CA GLY A 283 18.95 35.22 62.59
C GLY A 283 18.93 33.70 62.42
N GLN A 284 18.04 33.14 61.59
CA GLN A 284 18.07 31.71 61.29
C GLN A 284 19.23 31.36 60.35
N MET A 285 19.71 30.13 60.46
CA MET A 285 20.74 29.57 59.59
C MET A 285 20.24 28.29 58.93
N LYS A 286 20.71 28.00 57.72
CA LYS A 286 20.45 26.74 57.02
C LYS A 286 21.70 26.27 56.30
N PHE A 287 22.21 25.12 56.71
CA PHE A 287 23.28 24.45 55.96
C PHE A 287 22.74 23.90 54.64
N ILE A 288 23.28 24.38 53.52
CA ILE A 288 23.03 23.89 52.16
C ILE A 288 23.90 22.66 51.90
N PHE A 289 25.16 22.70 52.32
CA PHE A 289 26.11 21.60 52.21
C PHE A 289 27.00 21.54 53.46
N VAL A 290 27.30 20.32 53.91
CA VAL A 290 28.26 20.04 55.00
C VAL A 290 28.99 18.75 54.62
N SER A 291 30.31 18.79 54.54
CA SER A 291 31.14 17.60 54.32
C SER A 291 31.25 16.73 55.57
N ASP A 292 31.61 15.46 55.41
CA ASP A 292 31.77 14.53 56.54
C ASP A 292 32.89 14.92 57.53
N GLY A 293 33.84 15.77 57.14
CA GLY A 293 34.86 16.33 58.05
C GLY A 293 34.29 17.17 59.22
N CYS A 294 32.98 17.45 59.23
CA CYS A 294 32.30 17.97 60.42
C CYS A 294 32.39 17.01 61.62
N ARG A 295 32.49 15.69 61.39
CA ARG A 295 32.63 14.69 62.44
C ARG A 295 33.92 14.89 63.23
N ASP A 296 35.01 15.22 62.54
CA ASP A 296 36.32 15.40 63.17
C ASP A 296 36.37 16.68 64.01
N ILE A 297 35.71 17.75 63.54
CA ILE A 297 35.70 19.06 64.22
C ILE A 297 34.66 19.14 65.33
N TYR A 298 33.44 18.69 65.06
CA TYR A 298 32.28 18.87 65.94
C TYR A 298 31.80 17.59 66.63
N GLY A 299 32.32 16.42 66.27
CA GLY A 299 31.89 15.14 66.84
C GLY A 299 30.48 14.68 66.42
N VAL A 300 29.87 15.34 65.42
CA VAL A 300 28.49 15.06 64.97
C VAL A 300 28.41 14.89 63.45
N ASP A 301 27.41 14.16 62.99
CA ASP A 301 27.20 13.92 61.57
C ASP A 301 26.60 15.15 60.87
N ALA A 302 26.90 15.31 59.57
CA ALA A 302 26.37 16.37 58.73
C ALA A 302 24.82 16.46 58.73
N ALA A 303 24.13 15.35 58.97
CA ALA A 303 22.67 15.32 59.14
C ALA A 303 22.22 16.07 60.41
N TYR A 304 22.97 15.96 61.51
CA TYR A 304 22.67 16.64 62.76
C TYR A 304 22.87 18.15 62.62
N LEU A 305 23.97 18.59 62.03
CA LEU A 305 24.24 20.02 61.79
C LEU A 305 23.20 20.66 60.87
N ARG A 306 22.75 19.95 59.83
CA ARG A 306 21.65 20.44 58.96
C ARG A 306 20.32 20.57 59.67
N ALA A 307 20.03 19.68 60.63
CA ALA A 307 18.82 19.75 61.44
C ALA A 307 18.90 20.80 62.58
N HIS A 308 20.10 21.08 63.09
CA HIS A 308 20.34 21.99 64.22
C HIS A 308 21.43 23.04 63.90
N PRO A 309 21.23 23.89 62.87
CA PRO A 309 22.28 24.77 62.35
C PRO A 309 22.79 25.79 63.37
N SER A 310 21.93 26.28 64.26
CA SER A 310 22.31 27.25 65.30
C SER A 310 23.26 26.69 66.36
N TRP A 311 23.31 25.37 66.52
CA TRP A 311 24.13 24.71 67.54
C TRP A 311 25.63 25.00 67.39
N ILE A 312 26.12 25.24 66.16
CA ILE A 312 27.54 25.54 65.92
C ILE A 312 27.99 26.83 66.62
N ALA A 313 27.12 27.84 66.72
CA ALA A 313 27.45 29.10 67.37
C ALA A 313 27.62 28.91 68.88
N ASP A 314 26.89 27.95 69.46
CA ASP A 314 26.96 27.59 70.87
C ASP A 314 28.24 26.82 71.22
N THR A 315 28.97 26.31 70.24
CA THR A 315 30.24 25.61 70.46
C THR A 315 31.44 26.54 70.55
N VAL A 316 31.32 27.83 70.25
CA VAL A 316 32.46 28.76 70.37
C VAL A 316 32.81 28.95 71.85
N HIS A 317 34.09 28.79 72.21
CA HIS A 317 34.57 28.97 73.59
C HIS A 317 34.25 30.38 74.10
N GLU A 318 33.85 30.50 75.37
CA GLU A 318 33.34 31.75 75.96
C GLU A 318 34.28 32.94 75.74
N ASP A 319 35.58 32.76 76.00
CA ASP A 319 36.63 33.77 75.76
C ASP A 319 36.71 34.28 74.31
N ASP A 320 36.39 33.42 73.33
CA ASP A 320 36.61 33.69 71.91
C ASP A 320 35.32 34.16 71.20
N ARG A 321 34.15 34.11 71.88
CA ARG A 321 32.83 34.50 71.31
C ARG A 321 32.78 35.94 70.82
N ALA A 322 33.24 36.87 71.65
CA ALA A 322 33.21 38.29 71.31
C ALA A 322 34.08 38.58 70.06
N ASP A 323 35.19 37.87 69.91
CA ASP A 323 36.06 37.99 68.74
C ASP A 323 35.45 37.34 67.48
N PHE A 324 34.87 36.15 67.64
CA PHE A 324 34.15 35.44 66.57
C PHE A 324 33.02 36.28 65.97
N GLU A 325 32.12 36.80 66.81
CA GLU A 325 30.99 37.63 66.37
C GLU A 325 31.47 38.94 65.71
N ARG A 326 32.52 39.56 66.27
CA ARG A 326 33.12 40.77 65.72
C ARG A 326 33.70 40.52 64.33
N THR A 327 34.45 39.44 64.13
CA THR A 327 35.08 39.14 62.84
C THR A 327 34.06 38.73 61.77
N LEU A 328 33.03 37.97 62.13
CA LEU A 328 31.91 37.66 61.25
C LEU A 328 31.19 38.92 60.79
N ARG A 329 30.80 39.79 61.73
CA ARG A 329 30.14 41.06 61.42
C ARG A 329 30.99 41.93 60.49
N LEU A 330 32.28 42.09 60.80
CA LEU A 330 33.20 42.86 59.95
C LEU A 330 33.35 42.27 58.55
N SER A 331 33.37 40.95 58.41
CA SER A 331 33.43 40.28 57.11
C SER A 331 32.17 40.54 56.29
N THR A 332 31.00 40.41 56.91
CA THR A 332 29.69 40.70 56.30
C THR A 332 29.55 42.14 55.85
N GLU A 333 29.83 43.10 56.75
CA GLU A 333 29.66 44.54 56.49
C GLU A 333 30.59 45.04 55.38
N ASN A 334 31.80 44.47 55.30
CA ASN A 334 32.81 44.90 54.34
C ASN A 334 32.92 44.01 53.09
N ALA A 335 32.09 42.96 52.98
CA ALA A 335 32.15 41.95 51.92
C ALA A 335 33.57 41.39 51.69
N LYS A 336 34.31 41.16 52.78
CA LYS A 336 35.69 40.61 52.74
C LYS A 336 35.69 39.15 53.17
N PRO A 337 36.63 38.31 52.68
CA PRO A 337 36.76 36.94 53.15
C PRO A 337 36.87 36.89 54.67
N TRP A 338 36.01 36.12 55.32
CA TRP A 338 36.10 35.84 56.75
C TRP A 338 37.27 34.90 56.99
N ARG A 339 38.11 35.26 57.96
CA ARG A 339 39.19 34.42 58.45
C ARG A 339 39.20 34.54 59.95
N TRP A 340 39.20 33.40 60.62
CA TRP A 340 39.18 33.36 62.06
C TRP A 340 39.93 32.16 62.59
N GLN A 341 40.58 32.34 63.73
CA GLN A 341 41.19 31.25 64.49
C GLN A 341 40.72 31.38 65.93
N GLY A 342 40.27 30.28 66.49
CA GLY A 342 39.79 30.26 67.87
C GLY A 342 39.34 28.87 68.28
N ARG A 343 38.89 28.80 69.53
CA ARG A 343 38.58 27.54 70.20
C ARG A 343 37.10 27.22 70.09
N LEU A 344 36.82 25.97 69.72
CA LEU A 344 35.51 25.35 69.90
C LEU A 344 35.53 24.50 71.17
N GLN A 345 34.54 24.70 72.02
CA GLN A 345 34.22 23.84 73.16
C GLN A 345 33.16 22.83 72.73
N ILE A 346 33.61 21.62 72.34
CA ILE A 346 32.70 20.56 71.92
C ILE A 346 32.11 19.89 73.17
N PRO A 347 30.76 19.78 73.29
CA PRO A 347 30.12 19.10 74.41
C PRO A 347 30.65 17.66 74.53
N ASN A 348 31.26 17.33 75.68
CA ASN A 348 31.91 16.04 75.96
C ASN A 348 33.15 15.69 75.10
N GLY A 349 33.61 16.60 74.21
CA GLY A 349 34.71 16.38 73.27
C GLY A 349 35.98 17.18 73.55
N GLY A 350 35.96 18.10 74.52
CA GLY A 350 37.10 18.95 74.85
C GLY A 350 37.18 20.22 74.00
N VAL A 351 38.36 20.85 74.00
CA VAL A 351 38.64 22.07 73.22
C VAL A 351 39.32 21.69 71.91
N VAL A 352 38.75 22.11 70.78
CA VAL A 352 39.32 21.96 69.44
C VAL A 352 39.71 23.33 68.90
N TRP A 353 40.95 23.50 68.48
CA TRP A 353 41.38 24.73 67.82
C TRP A 353 41.06 24.66 66.34
N ILE A 354 40.33 25.66 65.82
CA ILE A 354 40.00 25.71 64.41
C ILE A 354 40.60 26.92 63.72
N ARG A 355 40.88 26.76 62.44
CA ARG A 355 41.07 27.84 61.47
C ARG A 355 39.92 27.83 60.48
N GLY A 356 39.04 28.83 60.60
CA GLY A 356 37.94 29.05 59.67
C GLY A 356 38.32 30.03 58.56
N GLY A 357 37.89 29.70 57.34
CA GLY A 357 37.92 30.61 56.19
C GLY A 357 36.62 30.48 55.40
N ALA A 358 35.93 31.59 55.16
CA ALA A 358 34.70 31.60 54.38
C ALA A 358 34.54 32.88 53.56
N HIS A 359 33.81 32.82 52.45
CA HIS A 359 33.46 33.98 51.65
C HIS A 359 31.99 34.32 51.85
N PRO A 360 31.66 35.57 52.27
CA PRO A 360 30.28 36.03 52.28
C PRO A 360 29.84 36.49 50.89
N GLU A 361 28.65 36.09 50.49
CA GLU A 361 27.92 36.63 49.35
C GLU A 361 26.54 37.11 49.82
N GLN A 362 26.26 38.41 49.69
CA GLN A 362 24.94 38.96 50.02
C GLN A 362 23.97 38.68 48.88
N LEU A 363 22.83 38.07 49.20
CA LEU A 363 21.76 37.79 48.25
C LEU A 363 20.74 38.93 48.21
N ALA A 364 19.96 38.98 47.13
CA ALA A 364 18.98 40.04 46.88
C ALA A 364 17.86 40.12 47.93
N ASP A 365 17.59 39.03 48.66
CA ASP A 365 16.59 38.95 49.74
C ASP A 365 17.14 39.37 51.11
N GLY A 366 18.39 39.82 51.16
CA GLY A 366 19.08 40.23 52.39
C GLY A 366 19.71 39.09 53.18
N SER A 367 19.55 37.83 52.74
CA SER A 367 20.31 36.71 53.31
C SER A 367 21.77 36.74 52.87
N ILE A 368 22.63 36.05 53.62
CA ILE A 368 24.07 35.96 53.34
C ILE A 368 24.40 34.50 53.14
N PHE A 369 24.89 34.16 51.95
CA PHE A 369 25.45 32.87 51.64
C PHE A 369 26.93 32.84 52.04
N TRP A 370 27.34 31.77 52.71
CA TRP A 370 28.71 31.54 53.11
C TRP A 370 29.16 30.19 52.59
N ASP A 371 30.24 30.17 51.81
CA ASP A 371 30.98 28.96 51.50
C ASP A 371 32.37 29.02 52.09
N GLY A 372 32.80 27.91 52.70
CA GLY A 372 34.02 27.95 53.48
C GLY A 372 34.50 26.60 53.94
N VAL A 373 35.64 26.63 54.61
CA VAL A 373 36.27 25.49 55.24
C VAL A 373 36.63 25.85 56.67
N LEU A 374 36.38 24.92 57.59
CA LEU A 374 36.96 24.92 58.93
C LEU A 374 38.01 23.83 58.97
N ILE A 375 39.21 24.13 59.46
CA ILE A 375 40.32 23.18 59.56
C ILE A 375 40.68 23.04 61.04
N ASP A 376 40.79 21.81 61.54
CA ASP A 376 41.35 21.55 62.87
C ASP A 376 42.86 21.82 62.84
N ILE A 377 43.32 22.67 63.76
CA ILE A 377 44.72 23.07 63.91
C ILE A 377 45.26 22.75 65.31
N THR A 378 44.57 21.89 66.07
CA THR A 378 44.94 21.51 67.45
C THR A 378 46.36 20.92 67.48
N ASP A 379 46.65 19.94 66.62
CA ASP A 379 47.97 19.31 66.51
C ASP A 379 49.08 20.27 66.05
N LEU A 380 48.73 21.33 65.31
CA LEU A 380 49.71 22.32 64.84
C LEU A 380 50.15 23.26 65.97
N LEU A 381 49.26 23.55 66.91
CA LEU A 381 49.53 24.40 68.07
C LEU A 381 50.27 23.65 69.18
N ASP A 382 50.04 22.34 69.32
CA ASP A 382 50.79 21.49 70.25
C ASP A 382 52.25 21.25 69.82
N ASN A 383 52.57 21.46 68.53
CA ASN A 383 53.91 21.27 67.96
C ASN A 383 54.71 22.58 67.76
N GLU A 384 54.21 23.74 68.17
CA GLU A 384 55.00 24.99 68.16
C GLU A 384 55.92 25.10 69.40
N PRO A 385 57.26 25.18 69.26
CA PRO A 385 58.15 25.40 70.38
C PRO A 385 58.02 26.84 70.91
N GLN A 386 57.54 26.99 72.14
CA GLN A 386 57.50 28.27 72.87
C GLN A 386 58.91 28.88 72.97
N THR A 387 59.13 30.06 72.36
CA THR A 387 60.36 30.84 72.56
C THR A 387 60.05 32.14 73.34
N PRO A 388 60.82 32.51 74.38
CA PRO A 388 60.55 33.70 75.18
C PRO A 388 61.14 34.98 74.58
N ALA A 389 60.51 36.11 74.93
CA ALA A 389 60.81 37.46 74.45
C ALA A 389 62.21 37.98 74.84
N HIS A 390 62.91 38.66 73.90
CA HIS A 390 63.77 39.81 74.21
C HIS A 390 64.00 40.71 72.98
N ALA A 391 64.23 41.98 73.29
CA ALA A 391 64.30 43.17 72.46
C ALA A 391 65.46 43.26 71.44
N GLY A 392 65.24 44.07 70.39
CA GLY A 392 66.22 45.03 69.89
C GLY A 392 66.77 44.80 68.48
N GLY A 393 66.59 45.81 67.61
CA GLY A 393 67.63 46.21 66.67
C GLY A 393 67.44 45.84 65.19
N ASP A 394 66.98 46.84 64.44
CA ASP A 394 67.45 47.26 63.11
C ASP A 394 67.35 46.41 61.83
N ALA A 395 66.93 47.16 60.80
CA ALA A 395 67.30 47.10 59.38
C ALA A 395 66.54 46.17 58.41
N MET A 396 65.62 46.81 57.68
CA MET A 396 65.35 46.62 56.24
C MET A 396 66.63 46.95 55.41
N PRO A 397 66.86 46.39 54.20
CA PRO A 397 66.14 46.87 53.00
C PRO A 397 65.87 45.87 51.85
N GLU A 398 64.74 46.15 51.19
CA GLU A 398 64.50 46.26 49.72
C GLU A 398 64.91 45.19 48.70
N GLY A 399 63.98 44.96 47.76
CA GLY A 399 64.21 44.56 46.36
C GLY A 399 63.95 43.07 46.11
N ILE A 400 63.11 42.65 45.16
CA ILE A 400 63.26 42.96 43.73
C ILE A 400 61.92 42.81 42.99
N ALA A 401 61.78 43.68 42.00
CA ALA A 401 60.75 43.78 40.99
C ALA A 401 60.72 42.64 39.94
N ARG A 402 59.54 42.53 39.32
CA ARG A 402 59.27 42.33 37.87
C ARG A 402 59.09 40.91 37.29
N ALA A 403 57.88 40.77 36.73
CA ALA A 403 57.55 40.49 35.32
C ALA A 403 57.62 39.05 34.79
N ALA A 404 56.45 38.47 34.52
CA ALA A 404 55.93 38.21 33.18
C ALA A 404 54.42 37.89 33.26
#